data_AF-A0A067NWW4-F1
#
_entry.id   AF-A0A067NWW4-F1
#
_cell.length_a   1.000
_cell.length_b   1.000
_cell.length_c   1.000
_cell.angle_alpha   90.00
_cell.angle_beta   90.00
_cell.angle_gamma   90.00
#
_symmetry.space_group_name_H-M   'P 1'
#
loop_
_entity.id
_entity.type
_entity.pdbx_description
1 polymer ?
#
loop_
_entity_poly.entity_id
_entity_poly.type
_entity_poly.pdbx_seq_one_letter_code
_entity_poly.pdbx_strand_id
1 'polypeptide(L)'
;MVWIGNEAGETISVSITSIHTPGGATGFFPVEPGYASYSTSHWQRNATGAETAVIRLGQKIVTVPDVLGNDFLLIFSDTYLKIPTEVQAFFGA
;
A
#
# COMPACT_ATOMS: atom_id res chain seq x y z
N MET A 1 -6.85 -7.25 -0.92
CA MET A 1 -6.03 -6.46 -1.84
C MET A 1 -5.96 -5.00 -1.40
N VAL A 2 -4.85 -4.61 -0.78
CA VAL A 2 -4.52 -3.20 -0.50
C VAL A 2 -4.03 -2.58 -1.79
N TRP A 3 -4.50 -1.39 -2.14
CA TRP A 3 -3.98 -0.64 -3.28
C TRP A 3 -2.97 0.39 -2.83
N ILE A 4 -1.94 0.65 -3.65
CA ILE A 4 -0.91 1.63 -3.34
C ILE A 4 -0.68 2.52 -4.57
N GLY A 5 -1.17 3.76 -4.54
CA GLY A 5 -0.84 4.78 -5.52
C GLY A 5 0.42 5.54 -5.12
N ASN A 6 1.38 5.68 -6.04
CA ASN A 6 2.60 6.45 -5.83
C ASN A 6 2.60 7.72 -6.68
N GLU A 7 2.26 8.84 -6.03
CA GLU A 7 2.28 10.19 -6.58
C GLU A 7 3.50 10.99 -6.05
N ALA A 8 4.51 10.32 -5.50
CA ALA A 8 5.67 10.97 -4.86
C ALA A 8 6.74 11.46 -5.85
N GLY A 9 6.61 11.15 -7.14
CA GLY A 9 7.57 11.54 -8.19
C GLY A 9 8.88 10.74 -8.19
N GLU A 10 9.04 9.78 -7.27
CA GLU A 10 10.18 8.86 -7.20
C GLU A 10 9.72 7.46 -6.75
N THR A 11 10.52 6.43 -7.01
CA THR A 11 10.21 5.05 -6.62
C THR A 11 10.17 4.92 -5.10
N ILE A 12 9.04 4.46 -4.56
CA ILE A 12 8.91 4.17 -3.12
C ILE A 12 9.09 2.68 -2.86
N SER A 13 9.47 2.36 -1.63
CA SER A 13 9.57 0.98 -1.16
C SER A 13 8.49 0.73 -0.11
N VAL A 14 7.57 -0.20 -0.35
CA VAL A 14 6.47 -0.50 0.59
C VAL A 14 6.56 -1.94 1.11
N SER A 15 6.28 -2.11 2.40
CA SER A 15 6.16 -3.39 3.10
C SER A 15 4.90 -3.36 3.97
N ILE A 16 4.08 -4.41 3.96
CA ILE A 16 2.89 -4.51 4.82
C ILE A 16 2.98 -5.77 5.67
N THR A 17 2.89 -5.64 6.99
CA THR A 17 2.98 -6.75 7.97
C THR A 17 1.63 -7.04 8.63
N SER A 18 1.24 -8.32 8.78
CA SER A 18 -0.01 -8.72 9.46
C SER A 18 0.25 -9.24 10.87
N ILE A 19 -0.73 -9.10 11.76
CA ILE A 19 -0.68 -9.66 13.13
C ILE A 19 -0.67 -11.19 13.17
N HIS A 20 -1.13 -11.86 12.10
CA HIS A 20 -1.19 -13.33 11.99
C HIS A 20 -0.01 -13.91 11.18
N THR A 21 0.85 -13.05 10.64
CA THR A 21 2.11 -13.41 9.99
C THR A 21 3.17 -12.37 10.39
N PRO A 22 3.66 -12.42 11.64
CA PRO A 22 4.85 -11.66 12.01
C PRO A 22 6.01 -12.15 11.12
N GLY A 23 6.37 -11.36 10.10
CA GLY A 23 7.46 -11.67 9.17
C GLY A 23 7.11 -12.06 7.72
N GLY A 24 5.86 -11.96 7.25
CA GLY A 24 5.51 -12.20 5.84
C GLY A 24 4.98 -10.95 5.12
N ALA A 25 5.45 -10.52 3.95
CA ALA A 25 6.85 -10.53 3.52
C ALA A 25 7.52 -9.30 4.14
N THR A 26 8.67 -9.46 4.77
CA THR A 26 9.62 -8.38 5.09
C THR A 26 10.27 -7.77 3.84
N GLY A 27 9.76 -8.10 2.65
CA GLY A 27 10.23 -7.57 1.38
C GLY A 27 9.65 -6.19 1.16
N PHE A 28 10.52 -5.22 0.89
CA PHE A 28 10.10 -3.97 0.30
C PHE A 28 9.89 -4.20 -1.20
N PHE A 29 8.76 -3.75 -1.71
CA PHE A 29 8.46 -3.80 -3.13
C PHE A 29 8.57 -2.39 -3.69
N PRO A 30 9.31 -2.20 -4.81
CA PRO A 30 9.35 -0.91 -5.47
C PRO A 30 7.97 -0.63 -6.07
N VAL A 31 7.45 0.56 -5.80
CA VAL A 31 6.28 1.11 -6.49
C VAL A 31 6.78 2.30 -7.28
N GLU A 32 6.82 2.17 -8.60
CA GLU A 32 7.24 3.24 -9.50
C GLU A 32 6.26 4.42 -9.45
N PRO A 33 6.74 5.66 -9.63
CA PRO A 33 5.86 6.82 -9.68
C PRO A 33 4.98 6.75 -10.93
N GLY A 34 3.70 7.07 -10.76
CA GLY A 34 2.75 7.12 -11.86
C GLY A 34 1.32 6.80 -11.42
N TYR A 35 0.39 6.96 -12.36
CA TYR A 35 -1.02 6.65 -12.11
C TYR A 35 -1.19 5.18 -11.71
N ALA A 36 -1.84 4.96 -10.57
CA ALA A 36 -2.16 3.63 -10.10
C ALA A 36 -2.97 2.88 -11.18
N SER A 37 -2.40 1.77 -11.67
CA SER A 37 -3.08 0.88 -12.61
C SER A 37 -3.45 -0.42 -11.92
N TYR A 38 -4.52 -1.08 -12.39
CA TYR A 38 -5.01 -2.31 -11.77
C TYR A 38 -3.92 -3.40 -11.71
N SER A 39 -2.99 -3.43 -12.66
CA SER A 39 -1.98 -4.49 -12.77
C SER A 39 -0.67 -4.24 -12.02
N THR A 40 -0.34 -2.98 -11.68
CA THR A 40 1.03 -2.63 -11.25
C THR A 40 1.15 -2.09 -9.82
N SER A 41 0.02 -1.73 -9.21
CA SER A 41 0.01 -0.87 -8.00
C SER A 41 -0.86 -1.46 -6.89
N HIS A 42 -0.89 -2.78 -6.77
CA HIS A 42 -1.67 -3.47 -5.74
C HIS A 42 -0.82 -4.46 -4.94
N TRP A 43 -1.13 -4.53 -3.66
CA TRP A 43 -0.65 -5.53 -2.73
C TRP A 43 -1.80 -6.49 -2.41
N GLN A 44 -1.77 -7.68 -3.02
CA GLN A 44 -2.80 -8.69 -2.78
C GLN A 44 -2.30 -9.77 -1.82
N ARG A 45 -2.93 -9.84 -0.64
CA ARG A 45 -2.94 -11.04 0.20
C ARG A 45 -4.28 -11.22 0.90
N ASN A 46 -4.61 -12.46 1.24
CA ASN A 46 -5.80 -12.81 2.00
C ASN A 46 -5.58 -12.50 3.49
N ALA A 47 -5.55 -11.21 3.84
CA ALA A 47 -5.40 -10.75 5.21
C ALA A 47 -6.76 -10.82 5.93
N THR A 48 -6.80 -11.48 7.09
CA THR A 48 -8.03 -11.67 7.89
C THR A 48 -8.17 -10.64 9.02
N GLY A 49 -7.21 -9.73 9.19
CA GLY A 49 -7.18 -8.73 10.25
C GLY A 49 -6.41 -7.48 9.82
N ALA A 50 -6.42 -6.46 10.69
CA ALA A 50 -5.74 -5.21 10.44
C ALA A 50 -4.21 -5.36 10.48
N GLU A 51 -3.52 -4.59 9.64
CA GLU A 51 -2.10 -4.70 9.35
C GLU A 51 -1.39 -3.35 9.51
N THR A 52 -0.05 -3.36 9.45
CA THR A 52 0.74 -2.12 9.43
C THR A 52 1.50 -2.04 8.12
N ALA A 53 1.33 -0.93 7.39
CA ALA A 53 2.17 -0.62 6.23
C ALA A 53 3.35 0.26 6.63
N VAL A 54 4.53 -0.04 6.09
CA VAL A 54 5.77 0.73 6.21
C VAL A 54 6.18 1.16 4.83
N ILE A 55 6.25 2.47 4.61
CA ILE A 55 6.58 3.11 3.35
C ILE A 55 7.93 3.81 3.52
N ARG A 56 8.84 3.61 2.56
CA ARG A 56 10.13 4.28 2.49
C ARG A 56 10.21 5.13 1.24
N LEU A 57 10.54 6.40 1.44
CA LEU A 57 10.75 7.41 0.41
C LEU A 57 12.11 8.08 0.70
N GLY A 58 13.15 7.68 -0.01
CA GLY A 58 14.53 8.02 0.34
C GLY A 58 14.88 7.60 1.78
N GLN A 59 15.20 8.58 2.64
CA GLN A 59 15.47 8.36 4.07
C GLN A 59 14.21 8.44 4.96
N LYS A 60 13.08 8.90 4.43
CA LYS A 60 11.84 9.06 5.19
C LYS A 60 11.14 7.72 5.33
N ILE A 61 10.70 7.42 6.54
CA ILE A 61 9.91 6.24 6.87
C ILE A 61 8.54 6.71 7.36
N VAL A 62 7.48 6.18 6.75
CA VAL A 62 6.09 6.42 7.14
C VAL A 62 5.48 5.09 7.55
N THR A 63 4.83 5.07 8.72
CA THR A 63 4.13 3.90 9.24
C THR A 63 2.64 4.19 9.26
N VAL A 64 1.86 3.38 8.54
CA VAL A 64 0.40 3.49 8.46
C VAL A 64 -0.22 2.32 9.22
N PRO A 65 -0.89 2.55 10.36
CA PRO A 65 -1.52 1.50 11.14
C PRO A 65 -2.90 1.12 10.58
N ASP A 66 -3.38 -0.03 11.07
CA ASP A 66 -4.73 -0.55 10.85
C ASP A 66 -5.14 -0.75 9.39
N VAL A 67 -4.17 -1.05 8.50
CA VAL A 67 -4.39 -1.27 7.08
C VAL A 67 -5.21 -2.54 6.89
N LEU A 68 -6.38 -2.41 6.30
CA LEU A 68 -7.27 -3.52 5.98
C LEU A 68 -7.03 -3.99 4.55
N GLY A 69 -7.36 -5.25 4.28
CA GLY A 69 -7.20 -5.85 2.97
C GLY A 69 -7.98 -5.16 1.85
N ASN A 70 -8.85 -4.19 2.11
CA ASN A 70 -9.57 -3.40 1.13
C ASN A 70 -9.11 -1.92 1.12
N ASP A 71 -8.17 -1.51 1.95
CA ASP A 71 -7.77 -0.10 1.96
C ASP A 71 -7.04 0.30 0.67
N PHE A 72 -7.15 1.59 0.33
CA PHE A 72 -6.35 2.23 -0.69
C PHE A 72 -5.43 3.27 -0.04
N LEU A 73 -4.13 3.11 -0.23
CA LEU A 73 -3.10 4.05 0.20
C LEU A 73 -2.67 4.89 -0.99
N LEU A 74 -2.77 6.23 -0.88
CA LEU A 74 -2.10 7.15 -1.81
C LEU A 74 -0.91 7.77 -1.08
N ILE A 75 0.23 7.80 -1.75
CA ILE A 75 1.48 8.26 -1.19
C ILE A 75 1.96 9.43 -2.03
N PHE A 76 2.14 10.57 -1.36
CA PHE A 76 2.74 11.78 -1.91
C PHE A 76 4.13 11.97 -1.31
N SER A 77 4.93 12.89 -1.85
CA SER A 77 6.32 13.10 -1.40
C SER A 77 6.42 13.47 0.09
N ASP A 78 5.42 14.15 0.64
CA ASP A 78 5.42 14.63 2.02
C ASP A 78 4.34 14.02 2.92
N THR A 79 3.31 13.38 2.35
CA THR A 79 2.14 12.88 3.08
C THR A 79 1.58 11.58 2.50
N TYR A 80 0.57 11.01 3.16
CA TYR A 80 -0.20 9.87 2.67
C TYR A 80 -1.69 10.05 2.97
N LEU A 81 -2.51 9.39 2.16
CA LEU A 81 -3.94 9.23 2.41
C LEU A 81 -4.25 7.74 2.55
N LYS A 82 -4.94 7.38 3.64
CA LYS A 82 -5.53 6.06 3.82
C LYS A 82 -7.03 6.17 3.57
N ILE A 83 -7.49 5.56 2.49
CA ILE A 83 -8.89 5.55 2.09
C ILE A 83 -9.46 4.17 2.46
N PRO A 84 -10.34 4.07 3.47
CA PRO A 84 -11.08 2.85 3.70
C PRO A 84 -12.04 2.66 2.54
N THR A 85 -11.83 1.64 1.70
CA THR A 85 -12.77 1.35 0.62
C THR A 85 -13.76 0.30 1.11
N GLU A 86 -15.06 0.53 0.95
CA GLU A 86 -15.99 -0.61 0.87
C GLU A 86 -15.68 -1.42 -0.40
N VAL A 87 -16.26 -2.63 -0.51
CA VAL A 87 -16.05 -3.61 -1.59
C VAL A 87 -15.55 -2.94 -2.88
N GLN A 88 -14.30 -3.19 -3.23
CA GLN A 88 -13.67 -2.59 -4.40
C GLN A 88 -14.44 -3.04 -5.65
N ALA A 89 -15.09 -2.09 -6.32
CA ALA A 89 -15.77 -2.32 -7.58
C ALA A 89 -14.83 -1.91 -8.72
N PHE A 90 -14.52 -2.85 -9.60
CA PHE A 90 -13.84 -2.55 -10.85
C PHE A 90 -14.85 -2.01 -11.87
N PHE A 91 -14.68 -0.76 -12.28
CA PHE A 91 -15.43 -0.16 -13.37
C PHE A 91 -14.58 -0.22 -14.64
N GLY A 92 -14.64 -1.35 -15.35
CA GLY A 92 -14.00 -1.52 -16.66
C GLY A 92 -14.92 -1.17 -17.81
N ALA A 93 -14.34 -0.66 -18.90
CA ALA A 93 -14.95 -0.63 -20.24
C ALA A 93 -14.62 -1.91 -21.01
#